data_AF-A0A4P9W5V2-F1
#
_entry.id   AF-A0A4P9W5V2-F1
#
_cell.length_a   1.000
_cell.length_b   1.000
_cell.length_c   1.000
_cell.angle_alpha   90.00
_cell.angle_beta   90.00
_cell.angle_gamma   90.00
#
_symmetry.space_group_name_H-M   'P 1'
#
loop_
_entity.id
_entity.type
_entity.pdbx_description
1 polymer ?
#
loop_
_entity_poly.entity_id
_entity_poly.type
_entity_poly.pdbx_seq_one_letter_code
_entity_poly.pdbx_strand_id
1 'polypeptide(L)'
;LQEALALLDPMTRDPVDYVRQGALIALAMILMQQNEVSSPKVASTRKLYETIIGDKHEDVMAKFGAVLGQGIIDAGGRNVTISLQSRSGSANMSAIVGMAVFTQFWYWYPLAHFLSLAFSPTAIVGLDGSLSLPKIEFVSNARPSLFAYP
;
A
#
# COMPACT_ATOMS: atom_id res chain seq x y z
N LEU A 1 9.57 3.56 -9.84
CA LEU A 1 8.12 3.28 -9.71
C LEU A 1 7.56 2.71 -11.02
N GLN A 2 7.68 3.43 -12.14
CA GLN A 2 7.09 3.01 -13.42
C GLN A 2 7.64 1.68 -13.95
N GLU A 3 8.93 1.42 -13.79
CA GLU A 3 9.55 0.13 -14.17
C GLU A 3 8.97 -1.05 -13.39
N ALA A 4 8.79 -0.90 -12.08
CA ALA A 4 8.21 -1.95 -11.24
C ALA A 4 6.74 -2.23 -11.62
N LEU A 5 5.97 -1.18 -11.92
CA LEU A 5 4.59 -1.32 -12.41
C LEU A 5 4.54 -2.02 -13.77
N ALA A 6 5.44 -1.66 -14.70
CA ALA A 6 5.53 -2.29 -16.01
C ALA A 6 5.89 -3.78 -15.92
N LEU A 7 6.70 -4.17 -14.92
CA LEU A 7 7.05 -5.57 -14.65
C LEU A 7 5.88 -6.35 -14.02
N LEU A 8 5.15 -5.74 -13.08
CA LEU A 8 4.05 -6.42 -12.37
C LEU A 8 2.78 -6.55 -13.21
N ASP A 9 2.52 -5.62 -14.12
CA ASP A 9 1.35 -5.63 -14.99
C ASP A 9 1.10 -6.97 -15.70
N PRO A 10 2.06 -7.55 -16.44
CA PRO A 10 1.86 -8.85 -17.07
C PRO A 10 1.67 -10.00 -16.06
N MET A 11 2.30 -9.91 -14.88
CA MET A 11 2.21 -10.95 -13.84
C MET A 11 0.80 -11.08 -13.26
N THR A 12 -0.03 -10.03 -13.33
CA THR A 12 -1.46 -10.10 -12.93
C THR A 12 -2.31 -11.00 -13.83
N ARG A 13 -1.79 -11.39 -14.99
CA ARG A 13 -2.48 -12.23 -15.99
C ARG A 13 -1.80 -13.59 -16.17
N ASP A 14 -0.85 -13.92 -15.29
CA ASP A 14 -0.18 -15.21 -15.33
C ASP A 14 -1.20 -16.35 -15.15
N PRO A 15 -1.09 -17.47 -15.89
CA PRO A 15 -1.98 -18.61 -15.71
C PRO A 15 -1.93 -19.19 -14.29
N VAL A 16 -0.85 -18.95 -13.56
CA VAL A 16 -0.65 -19.46 -12.20
C VAL A 16 -1.24 -18.48 -11.17
N ASP A 17 -2.14 -19.00 -10.33
CA ASP A 17 -2.90 -18.22 -9.35
C ASP A 17 -2.05 -17.58 -8.25
N TYR A 18 -1.05 -18.28 -7.71
CA TYR A 18 -0.16 -17.74 -6.68
C TYR A 18 0.79 -16.65 -7.22
N VAL A 19 1.11 -16.69 -8.51
CA VAL A 19 1.87 -15.61 -9.17
C VAL A 19 1.00 -14.35 -9.24
N ARG A 20 -0.27 -14.51 -9.68
CA ARG A 20 -1.25 -13.41 -9.68
C ARG A 20 -1.46 -12.85 -8.28
N GLN A 21 -1.64 -13.70 -7.28
CA GLN A 21 -1.79 -13.29 -5.88
C GLN A 21 -0.64 -12.39 -5.41
N GLY A 22 0.60 -12.81 -5.65
CA GLY A 22 1.79 -12.03 -5.31
C GLY A 22 1.87 -10.71 -6.07
N ALA A 23 1.55 -10.72 -7.37
CA ALA A 23 1.55 -9.52 -8.20
C ALA A 23 0.52 -8.47 -7.73
N LEU A 24 -0.70 -8.91 -7.37
CA LEU A 24 -1.75 -8.04 -6.85
C LEU A 24 -1.35 -7.41 -5.50
N ILE A 25 -0.77 -8.19 -4.58
CA ILE A 25 -0.26 -7.66 -3.29
C ILE A 25 0.87 -6.65 -3.54
N ALA A 26 1.81 -6.95 -4.44
CA ALA A 26 2.93 -6.06 -4.75
C ALA A 26 2.47 -4.74 -5.41
N LEU A 27 1.50 -4.79 -6.34
CA LEU A 27 0.90 -3.61 -6.94
C LEU A 27 0.27 -2.70 -5.89
N ALA A 28 -0.43 -3.28 -4.92
CA ALA A 28 -1.02 -2.53 -3.81
C ALA A 28 0.04 -1.79 -2.98
N MET A 29 1.14 -2.46 -2.63
CA MET A 29 2.22 -1.85 -1.85
C MET A 29 2.89 -0.68 -2.58
N ILE A 30 3.02 -0.75 -3.91
CA ILE A 30 3.64 0.31 -4.72
C ILE A 30 2.69 1.50 -4.90
N LEU A 31 1.39 1.25 -5.07
CA LEU A 31 0.38 2.27 -5.37
C LEU A 31 -0.24 2.91 -4.12
N MET A 32 0.14 2.46 -2.93
CA MET A 32 -0.29 3.04 -1.67
C MET A 32 0.08 4.53 -1.59
N GLN A 33 -0.88 5.35 -1.15
CA GLN A 33 -0.81 6.82 -1.13
C GLN A 33 -0.57 7.52 -2.47
N GLN A 34 -0.68 6.82 -3.60
CA GLN A 34 -0.67 7.44 -4.93
C GLN A 34 -2.11 7.76 -5.34
N ASN A 35 -2.35 8.98 -5.83
CA ASN A 35 -3.62 9.36 -6.46
C ASN A 35 -3.54 9.26 -7.99
N GLU A 36 -4.69 9.37 -8.67
CA GLU A 36 -4.77 9.24 -10.13
C GLU A 36 -3.95 10.30 -10.88
N VAL A 37 -3.74 11.48 -10.27
CA VAL A 37 -2.93 12.56 -10.85
C VAL A 37 -1.45 12.18 -10.84
N SER A 38 -0.98 11.54 -9.77
CA SER A 38 0.39 11.06 -9.62
C SER A 38 0.67 9.77 -10.40
N SER A 39 -0.30 8.85 -10.42
CA SER A 39 -0.18 7.57 -11.11
C SER A 39 -1.56 7.15 -11.66
N PRO A 40 -1.79 7.22 -12.98
CA PRO A 40 -3.07 6.83 -13.58
C PRO A 40 -3.38 5.34 -13.41
N LYS A 41 -2.37 4.54 -13.03
CA LYS A 41 -2.50 3.10 -12.80
C LYS A 41 -3.38 2.76 -11.59
N VAL A 42 -3.51 3.69 -10.63
CA VAL A 42 -4.30 3.49 -9.40
C VAL A 42 -5.75 3.12 -9.73
N ALA A 43 -6.42 3.92 -10.57
CA ALA A 43 -7.81 3.67 -10.98
C ALA A 43 -7.98 2.29 -11.64
N SER A 44 -7.10 1.95 -12.58
CA SER A 44 -7.13 0.67 -13.27
C SER A 44 -6.90 -0.53 -12.34
N THR A 45 -6.04 -0.36 -11.33
CA THR A 45 -5.70 -1.42 -10.37
C THR A 45 -6.84 -1.65 -9.39
N ARG A 46 -7.48 -0.58 -8.89
CA ARG A 46 -8.68 -0.70 -8.04
C ARG A 46 -9.81 -1.44 -8.76
N LYS A 47 -10.08 -1.06 -10.02
CA LYS A 47 -11.07 -1.75 -10.85
C LYS A 47 -10.71 -3.22 -11.10
N LEU A 48 -9.42 -3.53 -11.26
CA LEU A 48 -8.94 -4.90 -11.40
C LEU A 48 -9.24 -5.72 -10.14
N TYR A 49 -8.99 -5.18 -8.94
CA TYR A 49 -9.32 -5.87 -7.69
C TYR A 49 -10.82 -6.13 -7.56
N GLU A 50 -11.66 -5.11 -7.81
CA GLU A 50 -13.13 -5.27 -7.78
C GLU A 50 -13.61 -6.36 -8.74
N THR A 51 -13.04 -6.40 -9.95
CA THR A 51 -13.38 -7.41 -10.96
C THR A 51 -13.03 -8.82 -10.48
N ILE A 52 -11.80 -9.03 -10.00
CA ILE A 52 -11.34 -10.35 -9.53
C ILE A 52 -12.15 -10.83 -8.32
N ILE A 53 -12.47 -9.91 -7.39
CA ILE A 53 -13.26 -10.21 -6.19
C ILE A 53 -14.70 -10.59 -6.56
N GLY A 54 -15.30 -9.88 -7.53
CA GLY A 54 -16.68 -10.08 -7.95
C GLY A 54 -16.90 -11.29 -8.86
N ASP A 55 -15.88 -11.73 -9.60
CA ASP A 55 -16.01 -12.86 -10.51
C ASP A 55 -16.02 -14.20 -9.76
N LYS A 56 -17.05 -15.02 -9.94
CA LYS A 56 -17.14 -16.34 -9.31
C LYS A 56 -16.13 -17.35 -9.87
N HIS A 57 -15.70 -17.18 -11.11
CA HIS A 57 -14.83 -18.11 -11.83
C HIS A 57 -13.34 -17.91 -11.54
N GLU A 58 -12.98 -16.82 -10.87
CA GLU A 58 -11.61 -16.56 -10.45
C GLU A 58 -11.15 -17.47 -9.31
N ASP A 59 -9.86 -17.83 -9.35
CA ASP A 59 -9.22 -18.71 -8.38
C ASP A 59 -9.20 -18.09 -6.98
N VAL A 60 -9.37 -18.95 -5.97
CA VAL A 60 -9.45 -18.51 -4.56
C VAL A 60 -8.18 -17.76 -4.13
N MET A 61 -7.01 -18.17 -4.61
CA MET A 61 -5.74 -17.52 -4.29
C MET A 61 -5.61 -16.13 -4.92
N ALA A 62 -6.02 -15.98 -6.18
CA ALA A 62 -6.04 -14.68 -6.86
C ALA A 62 -7.02 -13.71 -6.14
N LYS A 63 -8.20 -14.20 -5.74
CA LYS A 63 -9.16 -13.44 -4.93
C LYS A 63 -8.58 -13.01 -3.59
N PHE A 64 -7.92 -13.92 -2.89
CA PHE A 64 -7.28 -13.59 -1.62
C PHE A 64 -6.26 -12.45 -1.80
N GLY A 65 -5.43 -12.52 -2.85
CA GLY A 65 -4.48 -11.46 -3.20
C GLY A 65 -5.16 -10.12 -3.52
N ALA A 66 -6.26 -10.14 -4.26
CA ALA A 66 -7.03 -8.94 -4.59
C ALA A 66 -7.69 -8.30 -3.35
N VAL A 67 -8.30 -9.08 -2.47
CA VAL A 67 -8.91 -8.59 -1.22
C VAL A 67 -7.83 -8.00 -0.30
N LEU A 68 -6.72 -8.72 -0.12
CA LEU A 68 -5.61 -8.24 0.70
C LEU A 68 -4.98 -6.98 0.09
N GLY A 69 -4.77 -6.96 -1.23
CA GLY A 69 -4.26 -5.81 -1.97
C GLY A 69 -5.15 -4.58 -1.83
N GLN A 70 -6.48 -4.73 -1.92
CA GLN A 70 -7.43 -3.65 -1.66
C GLN A 70 -7.26 -3.08 -0.24
N GLY A 71 -7.15 -3.96 0.76
CA GLY A 71 -6.92 -3.55 2.15
C GLY A 71 -5.58 -2.81 2.35
N ILE A 72 -4.54 -3.19 1.61
CA ILE A 72 -3.22 -2.53 1.65
C ILE A 72 -3.27 -1.15 1.01
N ILE A 73 -3.89 -0.99 -0.17
CA ILE A 73 -4.02 0.33 -0.81
C ILE A 73 -4.79 1.31 0.09
N ASP A 74 -5.82 0.83 0.78
CA ASP A 74 -6.66 1.64 1.65
C ASP A 74 -6.21 1.63 3.13
N ALA A 75 -5.02 1.12 3.43
CA ALA A 75 -4.51 0.94 4.79
C ALA A 75 -4.50 2.27 5.58
N GLY A 76 -4.86 2.20 6.87
CA GLY A 76 -4.91 3.38 7.75
C GLY A 76 -5.84 4.48 7.25
N GLY A 77 -6.86 4.10 6.46
CA GLY A 77 -7.72 5.04 5.77
C GLY A 77 -6.97 5.90 4.75
N ARG A 78 -5.86 5.40 4.17
CA ARG A 78 -4.90 6.05 3.26
C ARG A 78 -3.95 7.07 3.91
N ASN A 79 -3.87 7.10 5.25
CA ASN A 79 -2.95 7.97 6.01
C ASN A 79 -1.60 7.32 6.37
N VAL A 80 -1.39 6.06 6.02
CA VAL A 80 -0.15 5.32 6.30
C VAL A 80 0.50 4.84 5.01
N THR A 81 1.80 4.61 5.09
CA THR A 81 2.60 3.96 4.04
C THR A 81 3.52 2.91 4.64
N ILE A 82 4.09 2.05 3.80
CA ILE A 82 5.11 1.09 4.21
C ILE A 82 6.46 1.79 4.14
N SER A 83 7.16 1.84 5.28
CA SER A 83 8.46 2.51 5.37
C SER A 83 9.47 1.67 6.14
N LEU A 84 10.42 1.09 5.39
CA LEU A 84 11.51 0.26 5.93
C LEU A 84 12.66 1.09 6.50
N GLN A 85 12.68 2.39 6.23
CA GLN A 85 13.72 3.32 6.65
C GLN A 85 13.08 4.56 7.24
N SER A 86 13.65 5.04 8.34
CA SER A 86 13.30 6.34 8.90
C SER A 86 13.67 7.48 7.95
N ARG A 87 13.09 8.67 8.16
CA ARG A 87 13.45 9.87 7.39
C ARG A 87 14.93 10.27 7.54
N SER A 88 15.58 9.88 8.63
CA SER A 88 17.02 10.08 8.86
C SER A 88 17.90 9.02 8.18
N GLY A 89 17.31 8.05 7.48
CA GLY A 89 18.03 6.98 6.76
C GLY A 89 18.36 5.75 7.60
N SER A 90 18.05 5.75 8.90
CA SER A 90 18.24 4.57 9.76
C SER A 90 17.18 3.50 9.48
N ALA A 91 17.55 2.23 9.56
CA ALA A 91 16.65 1.10 9.35
C ALA A 91 15.52 1.06 10.41
N ASN A 92 14.28 0.93 9.97
CA ASN A 92 13.14 0.70 10.86
C ASN A 92 13.00 -0.81 11.09
N MET A 93 13.62 -1.30 12.17
CA MET A 93 13.66 -2.75 12.45
C MET A 93 12.26 -3.36 12.62
N SER A 94 11.32 -2.63 13.22
CA SER A 94 9.93 -3.09 13.36
C SER A 94 9.27 -3.31 12.00
N ALA A 95 9.45 -2.36 11.08
CA ALA A 95 8.89 -2.48 9.73
C ALA A 95 9.55 -3.61 8.92
N ILE A 96 10.87 -3.76 9.04
CA ILE A 96 11.62 -4.83 8.36
C ILE A 96 11.17 -6.20 8.87
N VAL A 97 11.08 -6.39 10.19
CA VAL A 97 10.60 -7.63 10.79
C VAL A 97 9.14 -7.89 10.40
N GLY A 98 8.28 -6.87 10.45
CA GLY A 98 6.89 -6.95 10.02
C GLY A 98 6.74 -7.45 8.58
N MET A 99 7.51 -6.88 7.65
CA MET A 99 7.53 -7.32 6.25
C MET A 99 8.11 -8.73 6.08
N ALA A 100 9.19 -9.06 6.79
CA ALA A 100 9.80 -10.38 6.72
C ALA A 100 8.81 -11.46 7.19
N VAL A 101 8.12 -11.25 8.32
CA VAL A 101 7.10 -12.16 8.83
C VAL A 101 5.87 -12.20 7.93
N PHE A 102 5.45 -11.05 7.38
CA PHE A 102 4.35 -10.98 6.43
C PHE A 102 4.57 -11.91 5.24
N THR A 103 5.77 -11.97 4.65
CA THR A 103 6.03 -12.87 3.51
C THR A 103 5.84 -14.35 3.81
N GLN A 104 5.80 -14.75 5.09
CA GLN A 104 5.58 -16.13 5.53
C GLN A 104 4.09 -16.49 5.69
N PHE A 105 3.15 -15.62 5.28
CA PHE A 105 1.71 -15.84 5.42
C PHE A 105 1.20 -17.15 4.78
N TRP A 106 1.94 -17.67 3.79
CA TRP A 106 1.63 -18.96 3.15
C TRP A 106 1.74 -20.15 4.10
N TYR A 107 2.69 -20.13 5.03
CA TYR A 107 2.83 -21.19 6.04
C TYR A 107 1.79 -21.05 7.15
N TRP A 108 1.46 -19.80 7.51
CA TRP A 108 0.46 -19.52 8.53
C TRP A 108 -0.24 -18.18 8.26
N TYR A 109 -1.50 -18.22 7.81
CA TYR A 109 -2.26 -17.04 7.38
C TYR A 109 -2.30 -15.86 8.37
N PRO A 110 -2.43 -16.05 9.69
CA PRO A 110 -2.40 -14.95 10.65
C PRO A 110 -1.11 -14.13 10.64
N LEU A 111 0.00 -14.65 10.08
CA LEU A 111 1.23 -13.88 9.90
C LEU A 111 1.04 -12.66 8.98
N ALA A 112 -0.02 -12.63 8.16
CA ALA A 112 -0.38 -11.46 7.37
C ALA A 112 -0.62 -10.20 8.24
N HIS A 113 -1.06 -10.37 9.49
CA HIS A 113 -1.31 -9.23 10.39
C HIS A 113 -0.05 -8.46 10.79
N PHE A 114 1.13 -9.08 10.69
CA PHE A 114 2.42 -8.43 10.99
C PHE A 114 2.76 -7.31 10.02
N LEU A 115 2.06 -7.22 8.88
CA LEU A 115 2.18 -6.09 7.96
C LEU A 115 1.91 -4.74 8.64
N SER A 116 1.05 -4.72 9.66
CA SER A 116 0.74 -3.53 10.45
C SER A 116 1.97 -2.88 11.10
N LEU A 117 3.02 -3.65 11.42
CA LEU A 117 4.27 -3.14 11.97
C LEU A 117 5.09 -2.32 10.95
N ALA A 118 4.82 -2.52 9.66
CA ALA A 118 5.46 -1.78 8.57
C ALA A 118 4.75 -0.47 8.24
N PHE A 119 3.52 -0.27 8.73
CA PHE A 119 2.76 0.95 8.51
C PHE A 119 3.31 2.10 9.34
N SER A 120 3.72 3.15 8.64
CA SER A 120 4.19 4.41 9.20
C SER A 120 3.24 5.54 8.78
N PRO A 121 2.69 6.32 9.73
CA PRO A 121 1.81 7.43 9.39
C PRO A 121 2.55 8.55 8.68
N THR A 122 1.95 9.11 7.64
CA THR A 122 2.49 10.27 6.91
C THR A 122 1.71 11.52 7.29
N ALA A 123 2.07 12.12 8.42
CA ALA A 123 1.46 13.35 8.89
C ALA A 123 2.53 14.38 9.28
N ILE A 124 2.13 15.65 9.32
CA ILE A 124 2.87 16.72 9.97
C ILE A 124 2.20 16.92 11.32
N VAL A 125 2.95 16.70 12.40
CA VAL A 125 2.47 16.89 13.78
C VAL A 125 3.18 18.11 14.36
N GLY A 126 2.43 19.20 14.57
CA GLY A 126 2.92 20.43 15.19
C GLY A 126 2.74 20.38 16.70
N LEU A 127 3.81 20.65 17.45
CA LEU A 127 3.82 20.80 18.90
C LEU A 127 4.65 22.01 19.28
N ASP A 128 4.23 22.76 20.30
CA ASP A 128 5.04 23.84 20.86
C ASP A 128 6.05 23.32 21.91
N GLY A 129 6.87 24.22 22.47
CA GLY A 129 7.85 23.86 23.50
C GLY A 129 7.25 23.33 24.81
N SER A 130 5.95 23.52 25.03
CA SER A 130 5.20 22.97 26.16
C SER A 130 4.46 21.67 25.83
N LEU A 131 4.66 21.11 24.63
CA LEU A 131 3.90 19.98 24.09
C LEU A 131 2.39 20.25 23.93
N SER A 132 1.99 21.52 23.86
CA SER A 132 0.61 21.91 23.55
C SER A 132 0.39 21.94 22.04
N LEU A 133 -0.89 21.87 21.62
CA LEU A 133 -1.29 21.90 20.21
C LEU A 133 -1.41 23.35 19.70
N PRO A 134 -0.46 23.86 18.90
CA PRO A 134 -0.57 25.19 18.31
C PRO A 134 -1.59 25.19 17.15
N LYS A 135 -2.22 26.33 16.90
CA LYS A 135 -3.02 26.56 15.69
C LYS A 135 -2.10 27.08 14.60
N ILE A 136 -1.78 26.22 13.63
CA ILE A 136 -0.87 26.53 12.52
C ILE A 136 -1.56 26.18 11.20
N GLU A 137 -1.43 27.05 10.21
CA GLU A 137 -1.85 26.80 8.84
C GLU A 137 -0.61 26.77 7.93
N PHE A 138 -0.58 25.83 6.99
CA PHE A 138 0.51 25.69 6.03
C PHE A 138 0.00 26.00 4.63
N VAL A 139 0.75 26.81 3.89
CA VAL A 139 0.49 27.06 2.46
C VAL A 139 1.44 26.18 1.64
N SER A 140 0.88 25.37 0.76
CA SER A 140 1.63 24.56 -0.20
C SER A 140 1.63 25.23 -1.56
N ASN A 141 2.80 25.29 -2.20
CA ASN A 141 2.94 25.78 -3.58
C ASN A 141 2.57 24.72 -4.65
N ALA A 142 2.21 23.51 -4.23
CA ALA A 142 1.83 22.45 -5.17
C ALA A 142 0.36 22.57 -5.58
N ARG A 143 0.02 22.01 -6.75
CA ARG A 143 -1.35 22.01 -7.27
C ARG A 143 -2.30 21.28 -6.30
N PRO A 144 -3.48 21.83 -5.97
CA PRO A 144 -4.45 21.19 -5.06
C PRO A 144 -4.85 19.77 -5.46
N SER A 145 -4.88 19.47 -6.77
CA SER A 145 -5.21 18.14 -7.28
C SER A 145 -4.23 17.04 -6.84
N LEU A 146 -2.98 17.40 -6.50
CA LEU A 146 -2.01 16.45 -5.95
C LEU A 146 -2.33 16.05 -4.50
N PHE A 147 -3.12 16.86 -3.80
CA PHE A 147 -3.57 16.60 -2.43
C PHE A 147 -4.97 15.98 -2.40
N ALA A 148 -5.61 15.78 -3.56
CA ALA A 148 -6.82 14.98 -3.63
C ALA A 148 -6.53 13.61 -3.02
N TYR A 149 -7.38 13.23 -2.08
CA TYR A 149 -7.18 12.01 -1.32
C TYR A 149 -7.19 10.83 -2.30
N PRO A 150 -6.13 9.99 -2.32
CA PRO A 150 -6.02 8.81 -3.20
C PRO A 150 -7.09 7.78 -2.91
#